data_AF-A0A351HY21-F1
#
_entry.id   AF-A0A351HY21-F1
#
_cell.length_a   1.000
_cell.length_b   1.000
_cell.length_c   1.000
_cell.angle_alpha   90.00
_cell.angle_beta   90.00
_cell.angle_gamma   90.00
#
_symmetry.space_group_name_H-M   'P 1'
#
loop_
_entity.id
_entity.type
_entity.pdbx_description
1 polymer ?
#
loop_
_entity_poly.entity_id
_entity_poly.type
_entity_poly.pdbx_seq_one_letter_code
_entity_poly.pdbx_strand_id
1 'polypeptide(L)'
;MKTKYELKAQNIIKVHKNRLFVTLKKGAESRVRYLNPRNGEELILAYNPKSHALPTVTQKPDNVLTLKKKENGLSYKYIFDAKYRINPALPGSAYQQIYQNPGPQEDDINTMHRYRDAVVYETTGSHQYQQGMFGAYILFPYHNETEYLHHRFYKSIETVNIGGLPFLPSATNLVEKQL
;
A
#
# COMPACT_ATOMS: atom_id res chain seq x y z
N MET A 1 4.45 2.45 15.25
CA MET A 1 3.06 1.91 15.25
C MET A 1 2.49 1.37 16.59
N LYS A 2 3.13 0.42 17.30
CA LYS A 2 2.54 -0.27 18.50
C LYS A 2 2.13 0.63 19.68
N THR A 3 2.67 1.83 19.76
CA THR A 3 2.38 2.80 20.83
C THR A 3 1.15 3.69 20.55
N LYS A 4 0.65 3.71 19.31
CA LYS A 4 -0.45 4.59 18.87
C LYS A 4 -1.74 3.85 18.56
N TYR A 5 -1.67 2.57 18.18
CA TYR A 5 -2.83 1.81 17.73
C TYR A 5 -2.99 0.51 18.49
N GLU A 6 -4.24 0.22 18.87
CA GLU A 6 -4.64 -1.04 19.49
C GLU A 6 -5.24 -1.99 18.45
N LEU A 7 -4.87 -3.26 18.50
CA LEU A 7 -5.50 -4.30 17.68
C LEU A 7 -6.94 -4.51 18.17
N LYS A 8 -7.93 -4.24 17.32
CA LYS A 8 -9.35 -4.48 17.62
C LYS A 8 -9.85 -5.82 17.08
N ALA A 9 -9.41 -6.20 15.88
CA ALA A 9 -9.81 -7.48 15.29
C ALA A 9 -8.79 -7.96 14.26
N GLN A 10 -8.65 -9.28 14.14
CA GLN A 10 -7.91 -9.92 13.06
C GLN A 10 -8.54 -11.25 12.67
N ASN A 11 -8.37 -11.65 11.42
CA ASN A 11 -8.70 -13.00 10.95
C ASN A 11 -7.51 -13.72 10.26
N ILE A 12 -6.29 -13.14 10.34
CA ILE A 12 -5.06 -13.70 9.77
C ILE A 12 -4.59 -14.93 10.55
N ILE A 13 -4.66 -14.85 11.89
CA ILE A 13 -4.21 -15.92 12.79
C ILE A 13 -5.46 -16.59 13.35
N LYS A 14 -5.60 -17.90 13.11
CA LYS A 14 -6.68 -18.71 13.68
C LYS A 14 -6.10 -19.73 14.65
N VAL A 15 -6.42 -19.60 15.93
CA VAL A 15 -5.97 -20.54 16.97
C VAL A 15 -7.00 -21.67 17.08
N HIS A 16 -6.56 -22.93 16.92
CA HIS A 16 -7.38 -24.11 17.16
C HIS A 16 -6.68 -25.00 18.20
N LYS A 17 -7.39 -25.30 19.30
CA LYS A 17 -7.02 -26.26 20.37
C LYS A 17 -5.52 -26.34 20.67
N ASN A 18 -5.02 -25.48 21.55
CA ASN A 18 -3.64 -25.46 22.08
C ASN A 18 -2.50 -25.46 21.05
N ARG A 19 -2.77 -25.17 19.76
CA ARG A 19 -1.74 -25.00 18.73
C ARG A 19 -2.00 -23.71 17.95
N LEU A 20 -0.97 -22.88 17.84
CA LEU A 20 -0.99 -21.65 17.05
C LEU A 20 -0.80 -22.02 15.57
N PHE A 21 -1.90 -22.11 14.82
CA PHE A 21 -1.84 -22.24 13.36
C PHE A 21 -1.91 -20.84 12.73
N VAL A 22 -0.77 -20.30 12.27
CA VAL A 22 -0.78 -19.13 11.39
C VAL A 22 -1.21 -19.60 9.99
N THR A 23 -2.51 -19.56 9.74
CA THR A 23 -3.07 -19.94 8.44
C THR A 23 -3.44 -18.69 7.67
N LEU A 24 -2.49 -18.10 6.95
CA LEU A 24 -2.81 -17.22 5.83
C LEU A 24 -3.56 -18.08 4.81
N LYS A 25 -4.90 -17.95 4.75
CA LYS A 25 -5.68 -18.66 3.74
C LYS A 25 -5.35 -18.06 2.37
N LYS A 26 -4.44 -18.72 1.64
CA LYS A 26 -4.07 -18.36 0.28
C LYS A 26 -5.32 -18.19 -0.58
N GLY A 27 -5.47 -17.03 -1.23
CA GLY A 27 -6.62 -16.71 -2.07
C GLY A 27 -7.90 -16.28 -1.32
N ALA A 28 -7.89 -16.21 0.01
CA ALA A 28 -8.99 -15.68 0.80
C ALA A 28 -8.62 -14.33 1.41
N GLU A 29 -9.56 -13.40 1.37
CA GLU A 29 -9.39 -12.10 1.98
C GLU A 29 -9.14 -12.22 3.48
N SER A 30 -8.07 -11.57 3.94
CA SER A 30 -7.74 -11.43 5.36
C SER A 30 -7.65 -9.96 5.73
N ARG A 31 -8.14 -9.58 6.91
CA ARG A 31 -8.19 -8.21 7.39
C ARG A 31 -7.69 -8.11 8.84
N VAL A 32 -6.96 -7.05 9.11
CA VAL A 32 -6.58 -6.61 10.46
C VAL A 32 -7.12 -5.21 10.67
N ARG A 33 -7.74 -4.97 11.82
CA ARG A 33 -8.28 -3.66 12.21
C ARG A 33 -7.60 -3.16 13.47
N TYR A 34 -7.16 -1.93 13.40
CA TYR A 34 -6.51 -1.20 14.46
C TYR A 34 -7.31 0.07 14.76
N LEU A 35 -7.36 0.47 16.03
CA LEU A 35 -7.99 1.72 16.46
C LEU A 35 -6.95 2.57 17.18
N ASN A 36 -6.88 3.85 16.82
CA ASN A 36 -6.20 4.83 17.64
C ASN A 36 -7.14 5.30 18.76
N PRO A 37 -6.86 5.00 20.04
CA PRO A 37 -7.78 5.31 21.13
C PRO A 37 -7.89 6.82 21.41
N ARG A 38 -6.93 7.63 20.92
CA ARG A 38 -6.90 9.09 21.21
C ARG A 38 -7.86 9.88 20.33
N ASN A 39 -7.97 9.52 19.05
CA ASN A 39 -8.81 10.23 18.08
C ASN A 39 -9.91 9.34 17.45
N GLY A 40 -9.92 8.04 17.78
CA GLY A 40 -10.88 7.08 17.27
C GLY A 40 -10.70 6.72 15.79
N GLU A 41 -9.55 7.05 15.19
CA GLU A 41 -9.21 6.67 13.83
C GLU A 41 -9.04 5.16 13.68
N GLU A 42 -9.59 4.60 12.61
CA GLU A 42 -9.50 3.17 12.31
C GLU A 42 -8.54 2.93 11.14
N LEU A 43 -7.57 2.04 11.34
CA LEU A 43 -6.66 1.56 10.31
C LEU A 43 -6.97 0.10 9.99
N ILE A 44 -7.32 -0.17 8.73
CA ILE A 44 -7.70 -1.50 8.25
C ILE A 44 -6.70 -1.94 7.19
N LEU A 45 -6.00 -3.04 7.46
CA LEU A 45 -5.11 -3.67 6.48
C LEU A 45 -5.80 -4.90 5.91
N ALA A 46 -6.05 -4.90 4.60
CA ALA A 46 -6.65 -6.00 3.86
C ALA A 46 -5.61 -6.66 2.95
N TYR A 47 -5.51 -7.98 3.04
CA TYR A 47 -4.69 -8.86 2.21
C TYR A 47 -5.58 -9.65 1.26
N ASN A 48 -5.20 -9.72 -0.01
CA ASN A 48 -6.00 -10.29 -1.09
C ASN A 48 -7.47 -9.82 -1.03
N PRO A 49 -7.73 -8.50 -1.01
CA PRO A 49 -9.09 -7.97 -1.00
C PRO A 49 -9.87 -8.58 -2.16
N LYS A 50 -11.14 -8.91 -1.91
CA LYS A 50 -12.01 -9.44 -2.95
C LYS A 50 -12.14 -8.39 -4.06
N SER A 51 -11.96 -8.82 -5.30
CA SER A 51 -12.28 -7.98 -6.44
C SER A 51 -13.77 -7.74 -6.52
N HIS A 52 -14.14 -6.47 -6.75
CA HIS A 52 -15.47 -6.13 -7.20
C HIS A 52 -15.57 -6.38 -8.71
N ALA A 53 -16.77 -6.65 -9.22
CA ALA A 53 -17.01 -6.67 -10.65
C ALA A 53 -16.78 -5.24 -11.18
N LEU A 54 -15.66 -5.04 -11.86
CA LEU A 54 -15.35 -3.77 -12.51
C LEU A 54 -15.92 -3.79 -13.95
N PRO A 55 -16.34 -2.64 -14.50
CA PRO A 55 -16.90 -2.56 -15.86
C PRO A 55 -15.97 -3.07 -16.97
N THR A 56 -14.66 -3.11 -16.72
CA THR A 56 -13.65 -3.51 -17.70
C THR A 56 -12.91 -4.77 -17.26
N VAL A 57 -11.71 -4.62 -16.71
CA VAL A 57 -10.82 -5.72 -16.30
C VAL A 57 -10.77 -5.80 -14.79
N THR A 58 -10.91 -7.02 -14.28
CA THR A 58 -10.76 -7.28 -12.85
C THR A 58 -9.34 -6.99 -12.39
N GLN A 59 -9.18 -6.05 -11.45
CA GLN A 59 -7.90 -5.79 -10.76
C GLN A 59 -7.88 -6.45 -9.37
N LYS A 60 -6.71 -6.94 -8.98
CA LYS A 60 -6.45 -7.66 -7.73
C LYS A 60 -5.17 -7.14 -7.08
N PRO A 61 -5.23 -5.99 -6.36
CA PRO A 61 -4.10 -5.58 -5.54
C PRO A 61 -3.91 -6.57 -4.39
N ASP A 62 -2.66 -6.83 -4.01
CA ASP A 62 -2.36 -7.79 -2.95
C ASP A 62 -2.64 -7.21 -1.55
N ASN A 63 -2.31 -5.94 -1.34
CA ASN A 63 -2.51 -5.26 -0.06
C ASN A 63 -3.21 -3.91 -0.26
N VAL A 64 -4.24 -3.68 0.56
CA VAL A 64 -4.92 -2.39 0.65
C VAL A 64 -4.97 -1.95 2.09
N LEU A 65 -4.46 -0.74 2.36
CA LEU A 65 -4.59 -0.06 3.63
C LEU A 65 -5.74 0.93 3.54
N THR A 66 -6.65 0.92 4.52
CA THR A 66 -7.71 1.91 4.65
C THR A 66 -7.54 2.67 5.95
N LEU A 67 -7.48 3.99 5.86
CA LEU A 67 -7.46 4.91 6.99
C LEU A 67 -8.81 5.63 7.07
N LYS A 68 -9.59 5.37 8.12
CA LYS A 68 -10.86 6.05 8.36
C LYS A 68 -10.70 7.08 9.47
N LYS A 69 -10.90 8.34 9.12
CA LYS A 69 -10.92 9.46 10.05
C LYS A 69 -12.31 9.54 10.69
N LYS A 70 -12.37 9.54 12.03
CA LYS A 70 -13.63 9.62 12.77
C LYS A 70 -14.33 10.98 12.61
N GLU A 71 -13.55 12.04 12.55
CA GLU A 71 -14.03 13.43 12.63
C GLU A 71 -14.88 13.87 11.44
N ASN A 72 -14.61 13.34 10.24
CA ASN A 72 -15.29 13.75 9.00
C ASN A 72 -15.85 12.57 8.19
N GLY A 73 -15.71 11.34 8.69
CA GLY A 73 -16.12 10.12 7.99
C GLY A 73 -15.32 9.83 6.71
N LEU A 74 -14.25 10.58 6.41
CA LEU A 74 -13.42 10.35 5.23
C LEU A 74 -12.62 9.06 5.40
N SER A 75 -12.54 8.32 4.30
CA SER A 75 -11.81 7.06 4.21
C SER A 75 -10.79 7.16 3.09
N TYR A 76 -9.51 7.13 3.44
CA TYR A 76 -8.41 7.08 2.49
C TYR A 76 -7.98 5.63 2.26
N LYS A 77 -7.83 5.22 1.01
CA LYS A 77 -7.39 3.87 0.65
C LYS A 77 -6.09 3.93 -0.12
N TYR A 78 -5.13 3.09 0.28
CA TYR A 78 -3.81 3.01 -0.32
C TYR A 78 -3.54 1.58 -0.76
N ILE A 79 -3.00 1.42 -1.96
CA ILE A 79 -2.50 0.13 -2.44
C ILE A 79 -1.02 0.02 -2.08
N PHE A 80 -0.62 -1.15 -1.59
CA PHE A 80 0.79 -1.47 -1.37
C PHE A 80 1.16 -2.77 -2.06
N ASP A 81 2.27 -2.73 -2.78
CA ASP A 81 2.87 -3.92 -3.40
C ASP A 81 4.34 -4.01 -3.00
N ALA A 82 4.71 -5.09 -2.34
CA ALA A 82 6.06 -5.30 -1.85
C ALA A 82 6.87 -6.13 -2.84
N LYS A 83 8.00 -5.59 -3.27
CA LYS A 83 8.96 -6.26 -4.14
C LYS A 83 10.20 -6.66 -3.36
N TYR A 84 10.84 -7.76 -3.78
CA TYR A 84 12.12 -8.23 -3.23
C TYR A 84 13.34 -7.72 -4.00
N ARG A 85 13.11 -6.94 -5.05
CA ARG A 85 14.15 -6.46 -5.97
C ARG A 85 14.11 -4.94 -6.07
N ILE A 86 15.26 -4.37 -6.40
CA ILE A 86 15.47 -2.97 -6.70
C ILE A 86 16.23 -2.87 -8.03
N ASN A 87 16.06 -1.78 -8.76
CA ASN A 87 17.00 -1.41 -9.82
C ASN A 87 18.21 -0.70 -9.17
N PRO A 88 19.43 -1.25 -9.26
CA PRO A 88 20.60 -0.66 -8.61
C PRO A 88 21.19 0.53 -9.37
N ALA A 89 20.57 0.99 -10.46
CA ALA A 89 21.05 2.10 -11.28
C ALA A 89 22.52 1.91 -11.73
N LEU A 90 22.82 0.75 -12.34
CA LEU A 90 24.19 0.43 -12.77
C LEU A 90 24.75 1.50 -13.73
N PRO A 91 26.05 1.83 -13.63
CA PRO A 91 26.71 2.76 -14.55
C PRO A 91 26.47 2.40 -16.02
N GLY A 92 25.98 3.36 -16.80
CA GLY A 92 25.69 3.20 -18.23
C GLY A 92 24.33 2.56 -18.54
N SER A 93 23.54 2.18 -17.53
CA SER A 93 22.17 1.69 -17.75
C SER A 93 21.22 2.84 -18.08
N ALA A 94 20.18 2.54 -18.88
CA ALA A 94 19.12 3.51 -19.16
C ALA A 94 18.43 4.01 -17.87
N TYR A 95 18.29 3.13 -16.87
CA TYR A 95 17.72 3.51 -15.58
C TYR A 95 18.57 4.57 -14.86
N GLN A 96 19.89 4.38 -14.80
CA GLN A 96 20.79 5.36 -14.19
C GLN A 96 20.73 6.72 -14.90
N GLN A 97 20.66 6.73 -16.23
CA GLN A 97 20.59 7.97 -17.00
C GLN A 97 19.33 8.80 -16.68
N ILE A 98 18.20 8.13 -16.38
CA ILE A 98 16.92 8.79 -16.12
C ILE A 98 16.74 9.12 -14.63
N TYR A 99 17.07 8.18 -13.74
CA TYR A 99 16.72 8.22 -12.32
C TYR A 99 17.91 8.49 -11.39
N GLN A 100 19.14 8.29 -11.88
CA GLN A 100 20.43 8.53 -11.21
C GLN A 100 20.73 7.63 -10.02
N ASN A 101 19.75 7.43 -9.13
CA ASN A 101 19.89 6.66 -7.90
C ASN A 101 19.11 5.35 -7.98
N PRO A 102 19.44 4.34 -7.14
CA PRO A 102 18.67 3.11 -7.03
C PRO A 102 17.21 3.35 -6.64
N GLY A 103 16.31 2.51 -7.17
CA GLY A 103 14.88 2.62 -6.91
C GLY A 103 14.06 1.45 -7.45
N PRO A 104 12.73 1.47 -7.31
CA PRO A 104 11.87 0.42 -7.86
C PRO A 104 11.93 0.39 -9.39
N GLN A 105 11.54 -0.73 -10.00
CA GLN A 105 11.44 -0.82 -11.45
C GLN A 105 10.31 0.06 -11.98
N GLU A 106 10.48 0.63 -13.17
CA GLU A 106 9.45 1.47 -13.80
C GLU A 106 8.14 0.71 -14.04
N ASP A 107 8.22 -0.56 -14.46
CA ASP A 107 7.06 -1.43 -14.64
C ASP A 107 6.25 -1.65 -13.34
N ASP A 108 6.94 -1.68 -12.19
CA ASP A 108 6.28 -1.81 -10.89
C ASP A 108 5.49 -0.52 -10.57
N ILE A 109 6.04 0.66 -10.90
CA ILE A 109 5.33 1.96 -10.79
C ILE A 109 4.15 2.04 -11.77
N ASN A 110 4.32 1.60 -13.01
CA ASN A 110 3.24 1.55 -14.00
C ASN A 110 2.09 0.63 -13.55
N THR A 111 2.42 -0.46 -12.86
CA THR A 111 1.41 -1.34 -12.24
C THR A 111 0.62 -0.60 -11.15
N MET A 112 1.27 0.27 -10.37
CA MET A 112 0.57 1.09 -9.36
C MET A 112 -0.36 2.13 -9.99
N HIS A 113 0.02 2.75 -11.11
CA HIS A 113 -0.88 3.59 -11.91
C HIS A 113 -2.13 2.80 -12.33
N ARG A 114 -1.94 1.62 -12.90
CA ARG A 114 -3.05 0.75 -13.30
C ARG A 114 -3.99 0.43 -12.13
N TYR A 115 -3.46 0.05 -10.96
CA TYR A 115 -4.31 -0.28 -9.82
C TYR A 115 -5.05 0.93 -9.24
N ARG A 116 -4.39 2.09 -9.10
CA ARG A 116 -5.05 3.29 -8.58
C ARG A 116 -6.21 3.72 -9.47
N ASP A 117 -5.98 3.71 -10.79
CA ASP A 117 -6.93 4.28 -11.74
C ASP A 117 -8.07 3.31 -12.08
N ALA A 118 -7.81 2.00 -12.09
CA ALA A 118 -8.81 0.99 -12.42
C ALA A 118 -9.67 0.53 -11.23
N VAL A 119 -9.24 0.74 -9.98
CA VAL A 119 -10.05 0.41 -8.80
C VAL A 119 -11.01 1.56 -8.49
N VAL A 120 -12.20 1.43 -9.07
CA VAL A 120 -13.31 2.38 -8.90
C VAL A 120 -14.46 1.76 -8.11
N TYR A 121 -15.28 2.61 -7.48
CA TYR A 121 -16.52 2.21 -6.81
C TYR A 121 -17.70 2.89 -7.49
N GLU A 122 -18.80 2.16 -7.70
CA GLU A 122 -20.05 2.75 -8.15
C GLU A 122 -20.63 3.60 -7.00
N THR A 123 -21.05 4.83 -7.33
CA THR A 123 -21.70 5.70 -6.36
C THR A 123 -23.12 5.20 -6.14
N THR A 124 -23.56 5.04 -4.89
CA THR A 124 -24.90 4.53 -4.60
C THR A 124 -25.97 5.40 -5.26
N GLY A 125 -26.73 4.83 -6.20
CA GLY A 125 -27.86 5.51 -6.87
C GLY A 125 -27.50 6.35 -8.09
N SER A 126 -26.23 6.45 -8.47
CA SER A 126 -25.83 6.98 -9.77
C SER A 126 -24.91 5.96 -10.44
N HIS A 127 -25.18 5.57 -11.69
CA HIS A 127 -24.32 4.66 -12.47
C HIS A 127 -22.94 5.27 -12.83
N GLN A 128 -22.43 6.15 -11.97
CA GLN A 128 -21.17 6.85 -12.08
C GLN A 128 -20.16 6.23 -11.12
N TYR A 129 -18.98 5.95 -11.66
CA TYR A 129 -17.86 5.36 -10.92
C TYR A 129 -16.94 6.46 -10.40
N GLN A 130 -16.60 6.42 -9.12
CA GLN A 130 -15.59 7.31 -8.51
C GLN A 130 -14.29 6.55 -8.23
N GLN A 131 -13.16 7.27 -8.30
CA GLN A 131 -11.86 6.71 -7.94
C GLN A 131 -11.87 6.27 -6.48
N GLY A 132 -11.52 5.02 -6.27
CA GLY A 132 -11.61 4.39 -4.95
C GLY A 132 -10.33 4.46 -4.13
N MET A 133 -9.21 4.81 -4.76
CA MET A 133 -7.87 4.72 -4.18
C MET A 133 -7.22 6.10 -4.17
N PHE A 134 -6.76 6.51 -2.98
CA PHE A 134 -6.08 7.78 -2.77
C PHE A 134 -4.62 7.73 -3.24
N GLY A 135 -3.95 6.60 -3.02
CA GLY A 135 -2.56 6.41 -3.44
C GLY A 135 -2.17 4.96 -3.70
N ALA A 136 -1.04 4.76 -4.36
CA ALA A 136 -0.52 3.42 -4.65
C ALA A 136 1.02 3.42 -4.61
N TYR A 137 1.59 2.58 -3.74
CA TYR A 137 3.01 2.62 -3.42
C TYR A 137 3.68 1.25 -3.57
N ILE A 138 4.87 1.25 -4.19
CA ILE A 138 5.78 0.10 -4.16
C ILE A 138 6.61 0.14 -2.89
N LEU A 139 6.66 -0.98 -2.16
CA LEU A 139 7.61 -1.19 -1.07
C LEU A 139 8.79 -2.01 -1.58
N PHE A 140 10.01 -1.57 -1.34
CA PHE A 140 11.21 -2.24 -1.90
C PHE A 140 12.40 -2.22 -0.92
N PRO A 141 13.35 -3.17 -1.04
CA PRO A 141 14.36 -3.40 -0.01
C PRO A 141 15.56 -2.48 -0.21
N TYR A 142 15.44 -1.23 0.23
CA TYR A 142 16.52 -0.25 0.17
C TYR A 142 16.77 0.38 1.53
N HIS A 143 18.05 0.53 1.90
CA HIS A 143 18.46 0.95 3.24
C HIS A 143 18.80 2.45 3.31
N ASN A 144 19.22 3.06 2.21
CA ASN A 144 19.66 4.46 2.18
C ASN A 144 18.46 5.40 1.91
N GLU A 145 17.66 5.63 2.96
CA GLU A 145 16.48 6.51 2.87
C GLU A 145 16.86 7.96 2.47
N THR A 146 18.00 8.48 2.95
CA THR A 146 18.46 9.85 2.68
C THR A 146 18.75 10.08 1.20
N GLU A 147 19.41 9.14 0.54
CA GLU A 147 19.62 9.24 -0.91
C GLU A 147 18.30 9.15 -1.66
N TYR A 148 17.43 8.23 -1.24
CA TYR A 148 16.16 7.97 -1.92
C TYR A 148 15.17 9.14 -1.83
N LEU A 149 15.27 10.03 -0.84
CA LEU A 149 14.49 11.28 -0.78
C LEU A 149 14.60 12.13 -2.06
N HIS A 150 15.72 12.02 -2.77
CA HIS A 150 15.96 12.78 -3.99
C HIS A 150 15.44 12.07 -5.26
N HIS A 151 15.08 10.80 -5.15
CA HIS A 151 14.63 9.96 -6.25
C HIS A 151 13.28 10.45 -6.82
N ARG A 152 13.12 10.38 -8.15
CA ARG A 152 11.92 10.84 -8.85
C ARG A 152 10.63 10.18 -8.33
N PHE A 153 10.68 8.86 -8.10
CA PHE A 153 9.55 8.09 -7.55
C PHE A 153 9.26 8.34 -6.07
N TYR A 154 10.15 8.98 -5.31
CA TYR A 154 9.79 9.47 -3.97
C TYR A 154 9.03 10.79 -4.11
N LYS A 155 9.57 11.73 -4.89
CA LYS A 155 8.97 13.05 -5.15
C LYS A 155 7.58 12.95 -5.79
N SER A 156 7.35 11.93 -6.63
CA SER A 156 6.05 11.74 -7.27
C SER A 156 4.92 11.44 -6.28
N ILE A 157 5.23 10.97 -5.07
CA ILE A 157 4.22 10.74 -4.02
C ILE A 157 3.54 12.05 -3.67
N GLU A 158 4.28 13.14 -3.50
CA GLU A 158 3.73 14.46 -3.16
C GLU A 158 2.87 15.05 -4.28
N THR A 159 3.16 14.71 -5.54
CA THR A 159 2.46 15.27 -6.70
C THR A 159 1.24 14.47 -7.14
N VAL A 160 1.32 13.13 -7.09
CA VAL A 160 0.29 12.24 -7.65
C VAL A 160 -0.10 11.09 -6.74
N ASN A 161 0.43 11.00 -5.51
CA ASN A 161 0.20 9.89 -4.58
C ASN A 161 0.53 8.51 -5.19
N ILE A 162 1.48 8.46 -6.11
CA ILE A 162 2.06 7.22 -6.65
C ILE A 162 3.56 7.31 -6.56
N GLY A 163 4.19 6.23 -6.12
CA GLY A 163 5.65 6.19 -6.01
C GLY A 163 6.15 4.90 -5.38
N GLY A 164 7.40 4.96 -4.91
CA GLY A 164 8.02 3.88 -4.16
C GLY A 164 8.48 4.36 -2.78
N LEU A 165 8.46 3.49 -1.79
CA LEU A 165 8.99 3.72 -0.46
C LEU A 165 9.95 2.57 -0.07
N PRO A 166 11.16 2.88 0.41
CA PRO A 166 12.04 1.88 0.98
C PRO A 166 11.37 1.26 2.20
N PHE A 167 11.45 -0.06 2.32
CA PHE A 167 10.82 -0.79 3.41
C PHE A 167 11.65 -2.00 3.82
N LEU A 168 12.51 -1.77 4.80
CA LEU A 168 13.22 -2.81 5.55
C LEU A 168 12.88 -2.64 7.03
N PRO A 169 13.00 -3.69 7.87
CA PRO A 169 12.79 -3.54 9.32
C PRO A 169 13.61 -2.42 9.96
N SER A 170 14.77 -2.08 9.38
CA SER A 170 15.66 -0.99 9.80
C SER A 170 15.46 0.33 9.06
N ALA A 171 14.60 0.37 8.03
CA ALA A 171 14.34 1.53 7.17
C ALA A 171 12.82 1.65 6.93
N THR A 172 12.12 2.24 7.89
CA THR A 172 10.65 2.42 7.87
C THR A 172 10.22 3.88 8.00
N ASN A 173 11.15 4.83 8.15
CA ASN A 173 10.80 6.21 8.51
C ASN A 173 10.02 6.88 7.38
N LEU A 174 10.40 6.60 6.13
CA LEU A 174 9.69 7.17 4.98
C LEU A 174 8.27 6.63 4.84
N VAL A 175 8.03 5.36 5.19
CA VAL A 175 6.66 4.81 5.22
C VAL A 175 5.85 5.44 6.35
N GLU A 176 6.42 5.59 7.55
CA GLU A 176 5.73 6.20 8.68
C GLU A 176 5.37 7.68 8.46
N LYS A 177 6.14 8.41 7.64
CA LYS A 177 5.85 9.82 7.30
C LYS A 177 4.66 9.98 6.34
N GLN A 178 4.40 8.96 5.51
CA GLN A 178 3.36 9.01 4.46
C GLN A 178 1.98 8.54 4.94
N LEU A 179 1.89 8.03 6.18
CA LEU A 179 0.67 7.51 6.82
C LEU A 179 0.19 8.41 7.95
#